data_AF-A0A961SE92-F1
#
_entry.id   AF-A0A961SE92-F1
#
_cell.length_a   1.000
_cell.length_b   1.000
_cell.length_c   1.000
_cell.angle_alpha   90.00
_cell.angle_beta   90.00
_cell.angle_gamma   90.00
#
_symmetry.space_group_name_H-M   'P 1'
#
loop_
_entity.id
_entity.type
_entity.pdbx_description
1 polymer ?
#
loop_
_entity_poly.entity_id
_entity_poly.type
_entity_poly.pdbx_seq_one_letter_code
_entity_poly.pdbx_strand_id
1 'polypeptide(L)' 'TIFGNYLAGALRNPSAADGQFGRLIFGFAVTEALGIFSLLVALLLLFAV' A
#
# COMPACT_ATOMS: atom_id res chain seq x y z
N THR A 1 10.31 0.93 0.26
CA THR A 1 8.88 0.85 0.65
C THR A 1 8.11 1.95 -0.05
N ILE A 2 6.82 1.78 -0.34
CA ILE A 2 6.04 2.77 -1.10
C ILE A 2 5.98 4.14 -0.39
N PHE A 3 5.76 4.15 0.93
CA PHE A 3 5.79 5.36 1.75
C PHE A 3 7.18 6.01 1.82
N GLY A 4 8.26 5.23 1.87
CA GLY A 4 9.63 5.75 1.88
C GLY A 4 9.97 6.50 0.58
N ASN A 5 9.54 5.97 -0.56
CA ASN A 5 9.73 6.62 -1.85
C ASN A 5 8.87 7.89 -1.97
N TYR A 6 7.63 7.87 -1.48
CA TYR A 6 6.79 9.06 -1.41
C TYR A 6 7.42 10.16 -0.55
N LEU A 7 7.89 9.83 0.66
CA LEU A 7 8.54 10.78 1.55
C LEU A 7 9.81 11.38 0.92
N ALA A 8 10.67 10.55 0.34
CA ALA A 8 11.87 11.02 -0.35
C ALA A 8 11.57 11.93 -1.55
N GLY A 9 10.44 11.72 -2.24
CA GLY A 9 9.96 12.60 -3.31
C GLY A 9 9.36 13.90 -2.77
N ALA A 10 8.52 13.82 -1.74
CA ALA A 10 7.87 14.96 -1.09
C ALA A 10 8.89 15.94 -0.49
N LEU A 11 9.99 15.42 0.11
CA LEU A 11 11.07 16.26 0.61
C LEU A 11 11.86 16.99 -0.49
N ARG A 12 11.90 16.45 -1.72
CA ARG A 12 12.55 17.11 -2.85
C ARG A 12 11.69 18.16 -3.52
N ASN A 13 10.38 17.95 -3.58
CA ASN A 13 9.43 18.92 -4.13
C ASN A 13 8.09 18.89 -3.38
N PRO A 14 7.99 19.62 -2.24
CA PRO A 14 6.80 19.57 -1.38
C PRO A 14 5.50 20.00 -2.07
N SER A 15 5.58 20.95 -3.01
CA SER A 15 4.39 21.46 -3.72
C SER A 15 3.72 20.43 -4.64
N ALA A 16 4.45 19.41 -5.09
CA ALA A 16 3.90 18.32 -5.89
C ALA A 16 3.44 17.12 -5.06
N ALA A 17 3.70 17.11 -3.74
CA ALA A 17 3.42 15.98 -2.87
C ALA A 17 1.92 15.66 -2.78
N ASP A 18 1.08 16.70 -2.69
CA ASP A 18 -0.38 16.55 -2.63
C ASP A 18 -0.94 15.91 -3.90
N GLY A 19 -0.40 16.28 -5.07
CA GLY A 19 -0.79 15.70 -6.36
C GLY A 19 -0.39 14.22 -6.53
N GLN A 20 0.58 13.73 -5.75
CA GLN A 20 0.99 12.32 -5.77
C GLN A 20 0.38 11.49 -4.64
N PHE A 21 -0.28 12.12 -3.65
CA PHE A 21 -0.85 11.41 -2.51
C PHE A 21 -1.93 10.40 -2.92
N GLY A 22 -2.78 10.75 -3.91
CA GLY A 22 -3.78 9.80 -4.44
C GLY A 22 -3.15 8.53 -5.04
N ARG A 23 -1.99 8.65 -5.70
CA ARG A 23 -1.23 7.52 -6.24
C ARG A 23 -0.58 6.68 -5.14
N LEU A 24 -0.11 7.31 -4.07
CA LEU A 24 0.38 6.62 -2.89
C LEU A 24 -0.73 5.75 -2.28
N ILE A 25 -1.91 6.32 -2.05
CA ILE A 25 -3.04 5.61 -1.45
C ILE A 25 -3.52 4.46 -2.35
N PHE A 26 -3.57 4.68 -3.66
CA PHE A 26 -3.87 3.60 -4.61
C PHE A 26 -2.88 2.43 -4.50
N GLY A 27 -1.57 2.72 -4.53
CA GLY A 27 -0.56 1.67 -4.39
C GLY A 27 -0.58 0.98 -3.02
N PHE A 28 -0.89 1.72 -1.96
CA PHE A 28 -1.11 1.16 -0.63
C PHE A 28 -2.32 0.22 -0.60
N ALA A 29 -3.46 0.63 -1.16
CA ALA A 29 -4.66 -0.18 -1.21
C ALA A 29 -4.44 -1.51 -1.97
N VAL A 30 -3.70 -1.48 -3.08
CA VAL A 30 -3.32 -2.70 -3.81
C VAL A 30 -2.42 -3.61 -2.96
N THR A 31 -1.47 -3.03 -2.22
CA THR A 31 -0.58 -3.80 -1.33
C THR A 31 -1.37 -4.46 -0.19
N GLU A 32 -2.27 -3.72 0.44
CA GLU A 32 -3.15 -4.24 1.50
C GLU A 32 -4.12 -5.30 0.98
N ALA A 33 -4.66 -5.13 -0.23
CA ALA A 33 -5.53 -6.12 -0.86
C ALA A 33 -4.86 -7.50 -0.98
N LEU A 34 -3.57 -7.53 -1.31
CA LEU A 34 -2.78 -8.77 -1.32
C LEU A 34 -2.55 -9.32 0.09
N GLY A 35 -2.33 -8.44 1.07
CA GLY A 35 -2.20 -8.81 2.49
C GLY A 35 -3.45 -9.50 3.05
N ILE A 36 -4.62 -8.89 2.86
CA ILE A 36 -5.90 -9.48 3.29
C ILE A 36 -6.25 -10.74 2.49
N PHE A 37 -5.88 -10.82 1.22
CA PHE A 37 -6.07 -12.03 0.42
C PHE A 37 -5.22 -13.20 0.94
N SER A 38 -3.96 -12.95 1.29
CA SER A 38 -3.09 -13.94 1.94
C SER A 38 -3.66 -14.40 3.29
N LEU A 39 -4.16 -13.46 4.10
CA LEU A 39 -4.83 -13.78 5.36
C LEU A 39 -6.06 -14.66 5.15
N LEU A 40 -6.89 -14.35 4.16
CA LEU A 40 -8.05 -15.18 3.80
C LEU A 40 -7.62 -16.61 3.47
N VAL A 41 -6.58 -16.79 2.64
CA VAL A 41 -6.06 -18.13 2.30
C VAL A 41 -5.56 -18.85 3.56
N ALA A 42 -4.83 -18.17 4.45
CA ALA A 42 -4.37 -18.75 5.70
C ALA A 42 -5.54 -19.23 6.59
N LEU A 43 -6.63 -18.45 6.68
CA LEU A 43 -7.83 -18.83 7.43
C LEU A 43 -8.55 -20.03 6.79
N LEU A 44 -8.62 -20.10 5.46
CA LEU A 44 -9.18 -21.24 4.75
C LEU A 44 -8.39 -22.52 5.05
N LEU A 45 -7.05 -22.45 5.05
CA LEU A 45 -6.20 -23.60 5.37
C LEU A 45 -6.30 -24.04 6.83
N LEU A 46 -6.62 -23.14 7.77
CA LEU A 46 -6.69 -23.45 9.20
C LEU A 46 -8.06 -24.00 9.62
N PHE A 47 -9.15 -23.56 8.97
CA PHE A 47 -10.51 -23.80 9.44
C PHE A 47 -11.45 -24.43 8.42
N ALA A 48 -11.11 -24.42 7.12
CA ALA A 48 -11.99 -24.90 6.06
C ALA A 48 -11.44 -26.12 5.30
N VAL A 49 -10.14 -26.41 5.42
CA VAL A 49 -9.45 -27.62 4.93
C VAL A 49 -9.00 -28.43 6.13
#